data_AF-A0A1J4KG81-F1
#
_entry.id   AF-A0A1J4KG81-F1
#
_cell.length_a   1.000
_cell.length_b   1.000
_cell.length_c   1.000
_cell.angle_alpha   90.00
_cell.angle_beta   90.00
_cell.angle_gamma   90.00
#
_symmetry.space_group_name_H-M   'P 1'
#
loop_
_entity.id
_entity.type
_entity.pdbx_description
1 polymer ?
#
loop_
_entity_poly.entity_id
_entity_poly.type
_entity_poly.pdbx_seq_one_letter_code
_entity_poly.pdbx_strand_id
1 'polypeptide(L)'
;MKREFDKAIENTKTLEEAMHTRTDLILKLTTEKEKYAAQAADLQLKVDDKDNQLKLITATLEEKNQDYQNLQLSNTEIISAFNEERAKLNKQVEQLKIDLLKINELEQQISQKNLENEKLKENLTDSENKVSQLTNEINEMKRQIALNQPTAAELLLGFSADLSKETENAQTSDSPANLNNEFPNLEEKNDDIDQFNNENSISGDLNQIKKLETENIRLKEQIHKLTKEINQLKEQINQTSELNEKPDEYSLLSFNEEKKKFEEIRKNALKEIEEKQTFLKNERNAIEELKATVNQLKTKQRKDQAKFEQESYQFRQEKQKFDDAQREAKQLKMNLENDLAIYNQDKMVLDRKKKECDNEIARLETMRESIQEEKERLEAAKTEYALLDEKYQKFNQELSEFNEKVRIYEEDKTKLDLDKEECQKILEKKEDVEIKEKQIEIKEAQISTESERIENLEIELQAKKEFIESESIRIKTLSEELETKSIELNELEEKNNRELKVIEEKQITYQKDLDVFYKEKENLKPQFELQEELNESNKLVEKLNSKIAKLSKRNKSLKNAISQVQTPYLKKVLLQFFLQDASTRDSLIPVLLKLVECDDKEIQVALRKWADSKQIVNNSLWPF
;
A
#
# COMPACT_ATOMS: atom_id res chain seq x y z
N MET A 1 -52.49 32.47 -86.70
CA MET A 1 -53.40 31.45 -86.14
C MET A 1 -52.73 30.10 -85.89
N LYS A 2 -52.47 29.20 -86.85
CA LYS A 2 -51.92 27.85 -86.55
C LYS A 2 -50.59 27.88 -85.76
N ARG A 3 -49.64 28.72 -86.18
CA ARG A 3 -48.33 28.89 -85.53
C ARG A 3 -48.39 29.45 -84.10
N GLU A 4 -49.42 30.23 -83.79
CA GLU A 4 -49.62 30.81 -82.45
C GLU A 4 -50.33 29.82 -81.53
N PHE A 5 -51.23 29.00 -82.08
CA PHE A 5 -51.87 27.90 -81.37
C PHE A 5 -50.86 26.82 -80.97
N ASP A 6 -49.97 26.43 -81.89
CA ASP A 6 -48.90 25.46 -81.59
C ASP A 6 -47.95 25.99 -80.48
N LYS A 7 -47.61 27.30 -80.52
CA LYS A 7 -46.86 27.96 -79.44
C LYS A 7 -47.60 27.98 -78.10
N ALA A 8 -48.91 28.18 -78.11
CA ALA A 8 -49.71 28.16 -76.89
C ALA A 8 -49.72 26.76 -76.26
N ILE A 9 -49.83 25.71 -77.08
CA ILE A 9 -49.75 24.30 -76.63
C ILE A 9 -48.37 24.01 -76.04
N GLU A 10 -47.30 24.43 -76.71
CA GLU A 10 -45.92 24.23 -76.23
C GLU A 10 -45.70 24.95 -74.89
N ASN A 11 -46.15 26.21 -74.77
CA ASN A 11 -46.09 26.95 -73.51
C ASN A 11 -46.90 26.29 -72.38
N THR A 12 -48.09 25.75 -72.66
CA THR A 12 -48.87 25.02 -71.65
C THR A 12 -48.15 23.75 -71.20
N LYS A 13 -47.51 23.03 -72.12
CA LYS A 13 -46.73 21.84 -71.80
C LYS A 13 -45.50 22.18 -70.94
N THR A 14 -44.75 23.23 -71.30
CA THR A 14 -43.64 23.73 -70.49
C THR A 14 -44.10 24.18 -69.10
N LEU A 15 -45.27 24.81 -69.00
CA LEU A 15 -45.84 25.20 -67.72
C LEU A 15 -46.24 23.98 -66.88
N GLU A 16 -46.85 22.96 -67.48
CA GLU A 16 -47.18 21.70 -66.81
C GLU A 16 -45.92 20.98 -66.30
N GLU A 17 -44.87 20.90 -67.12
CA GLU A 17 -43.56 20.33 -66.74
C GLU A 17 -42.92 21.15 -65.59
N ALA A 18 -43.01 22.48 -65.65
CA ALA A 18 -42.54 23.36 -64.57
C ALA A 18 -43.35 23.19 -63.27
N MET A 19 -44.67 22.96 -63.37
CA MET A 19 -45.51 22.68 -62.21
C MET A 19 -45.22 21.31 -61.61
N HIS A 20 -44.97 20.28 -62.44
CA HIS A 20 -44.58 18.95 -61.97
C HIS A 20 -43.24 19.01 -61.24
N THR A 21 -42.22 19.59 -61.87
CA THR A 21 -40.89 19.74 -61.25
C THR A 21 -40.93 20.56 -59.96
N ARG A 22 -41.73 21.64 -59.91
CA ARG A 22 -41.96 22.39 -58.66
C ARG A 22 -42.62 21.52 -57.58
N THR A 23 -43.62 20.72 -57.94
CA THR A 23 -44.33 19.85 -57.00
C THR A 23 -43.40 18.78 -56.45
N ASP A 24 -42.59 18.14 -57.31
CA ASP A 24 -41.57 17.16 -56.91
C ASP A 24 -40.51 17.77 -55.99
N LEU A 25 -40.08 19.01 -56.28
CA LEU A 25 -39.13 19.71 -55.43
C LEU A 25 -39.73 20.04 -54.06
N ILE A 26 -40.98 20.51 -54.00
CA ILE A 26 -41.69 20.75 -52.73
C ILE A 26 -41.81 19.46 -51.93
N LEU A 27 -42.15 18.34 -52.58
CA LEU A 27 -42.26 17.05 -51.91
C LEU A 27 -40.90 16.61 -51.34
N LYS A 28 -39.82 16.70 -52.12
CA LYS A 28 -38.45 16.39 -51.65
C LYS A 28 -38.02 17.27 -50.48
N LEU A 29 -38.26 18.58 -50.56
CA LEU A 29 -37.92 19.50 -49.47
C LEU A 29 -38.75 19.23 -48.20
N THR A 30 -40.01 18.81 -48.36
CA THR A 30 -40.88 18.48 -47.23
C THR A 30 -40.42 17.19 -46.55
N THR A 31 -40.09 16.15 -47.31
CA THR A 31 -39.59 14.88 -46.75
C THR A 31 -38.22 15.04 -46.11
N GLU A 32 -37.32 15.85 -46.69
CA GLU A 32 -36.05 16.20 -46.06
C GLU A 32 -36.24 16.98 -44.76
N LYS A 33 -37.15 17.97 -44.76
CA LYS A 33 -37.48 18.73 -43.54
C LYS A 33 -37.99 17.83 -42.43
N GLU A 34 -38.90 16.90 -42.74
CA GLU A 34 -39.41 15.93 -41.76
C GLU A 34 -38.31 14.99 -41.25
N LYS A 35 -37.42 14.52 -42.15
CA LYS A 35 -36.27 13.71 -41.77
C LYS A 35 -35.34 14.46 -40.80
N TYR A 36 -35.02 15.73 -41.10
CA TYR A 36 -34.19 16.55 -40.21
C TYR A 36 -34.89 16.87 -38.89
N ALA A 37 -36.20 17.09 -38.89
CA ALA A 37 -36.96 17.28 -37.66
C ALA A 37 -36.95 16.01 -36.77
N ALA A 38 -37.10 14.83 -37.36
CA ALA A 38 -37.01 13.55 -36.65
C ALA A 38 -35.59 13.32 -36.07
N GLN A 39 -34.54 13.63 -36.85
CA GLN A 39 -33.16 13.55 -36.37
C GLN A 39 -32.89 14.53 -35.22
N ALA A 40 -33.41 15.76 -35.30
CA ALA A 40 -33.27 16.74 -34.23
C ALA A 40 -33.97 16.27 -32.94
N ALA A 41 -35.15 15.65 -33.04
CA ALA A 41 -35.86 15.09 -31.90
C ALA A 41 -35.11 13.91 -31.25
N ASP A 42 -34.56 12.99 -32.04
CA ASP A 42 -33.72 11.88 -31.54
C ASP A 42 -32.45 12.39 -30.85
N LEU A 43 -31.79 13.39 -31.42
CA LEU A 43 -30.63 14.03 -30.80
C LEU A 43 -31.00 14.72 -29.49
N GLN A 44 -32.14 15.40 -29.41
CA GLN A 44 -32.59 16.03 -28.18
C GLN A 44 -32.83 15.00 -27.07
N LEU A 45 -33.48 13.88 -27.37
CA LEU A 45 -33.68 12.80 -26.40
C LEU A 45 -32.35 12.22 -25.91
N LYS A 46 -31.36 12.07 -26.80
CA LYS A 46 -30.01 11.63 -26.42
C LYS A 46 -29.29 12.63 -25.52
N VAL A 47 -29.45 13.94 -25.78
CA VAL A 47 -28.90 14.99 -24.92
C VAL A 47 -29.54 14.94 -23.54
N ASP A 48 -30.87 14.81 -23.46
CA ASP A 48 -31.60 14.76 -22.20
C ASP A 48 -31.20 13.51 -21.37
N ASP A 49 -31.02 12.35 -22.01
CA ASP A 49 -30.52 11.13 -21.35
C ASP A 49 -29.09 11.31 -20.82
N LYS A 50 -28.23 11.97 -21.59
CA LYS A 50 -26.85 12.28 -21.17
C LYS A 50 -26.82 13.27 -20.01
N ASP A 51 -27.68 14.27 -20.01
CA ASP A 51 -27.81 15.21 -18.90
C ASP A 51 -28.29 14.53 -17.62
N ASN A 52 -29.23 13.59 -17.74
CA ASN A 52 -29.67 12.79 -16.59
C ASN A 52 -28.56 11.88 -16.06
N GLN A 53 -27.78 11.24 -16.95
CA GLN A 53 -26.60 10.46 -16.57
C GLN A 53 -25.55 11.33 -15.86
N LEU A 54 -25.30 12.54 -16.36
CA LEU A 54 -24.36 13.48 -15.74
C LEU A 54 -24.82 13.91 -14.34
N LYS A 55 -26.12 14.20 -14.16
CA LYS A 55 -26.67 14.51 -12.84
C LYS A 55 -26.50 13.36 -11.86
N LEU A 56 -26.74 12.13 -12.30
CA LEU A 56 -26.55 10.93 -11.48
C LEU A 56 -25.09 10.76 -11.06
N ILE A 57 -24.15 10.84 -12.03
CA ILE A 57 -22.72 10.73 -11.76
C ILE A 57 -22.26 11.83 -10.79
N THR A 58 -22.76 13.07 -10.97
CA THR A 58 -22.42 14.20 -10.09
C THR A 58 -22.90 13.94 -8.66
N ALA A 59 -24.13 13.44 -8.49
CA ALA A 59 -24.65 13.10 -7.17
C ALA A 59 -23.86 11.96 -6.50
N THR A 60 -23.54 10.89 -7.23
CA THR A 60 -22.70 9.79 -6.73
C THR A 60 -21.30 10.28 -6.33
N LEU A 61 -20.71 11.22 -7.09
CA LEU A 61 -19.39 11.75 -6.79
C LEU A 61 -19.39 12.63 -5.53
N GLU A 62 -20.45 13.42 -5.33
CA GLU A 62 -20.64 14.21 -4.11
C GLU A 62 -20.78 13.30 -2.87
N GLU A 63 -21.58 12.23 -2.97
CA GLU A 63 -21.73 11.22 -1.92
C GLU A 63 -20.38 10.56 -1.58
N LYS A 64 -19.61 10.15 -2.60
CA LYS A 64 -18.28 9.55 -2.40
C LYS A 64 -17.27 10.52 -1.79
N ASN A 65 -17.34 11.80 -2.13
CA ASN A 65 -16.51 12.82 -1.48
C ASN A 65 -16.88 12.98 0.00
N GLN A 66 -18.17 12.92 0.34
CA GLN A 66 -18.61 12.98 1.72
C GLN A 66 -18.16 11.75 2.52
N ASP A 67 -18.28 10.54 1.94
CA ASP A 67 -17.74 9.31 2.53
C ASP A 67 -16.24 9.41 2.79
N TYR A 68 -15.47 9.94 1.82
CA TYR A 68 -14.03 10.15 1.96
C TYR A 68 -13.70 11.10 3.11
N GLN A 69 -14.42 12.21 3.24
CA GLN A 69 -14.24 13.16 4.35
C GLN A 69 -14.55 12.51 5.71
N ASN A 70 -15.63 11.72 5.79
CA ASN A 70 -16.00 10.99 7.01
C ASN A 70 -14.92 9.96 7.41
N LEU A 71 -14.37 9.22 6.43
CA LEU A 71 -13.26 8.30 6.66
C LEU A 71 -12.00 9.02 7.12
N GLN A 72 -11.69 10.19 6.56
CA GLN A 72 -10.55 11.00 6.96
C GLN A 72 -10.69 11.49 8.41
N LEU A 73 -11.89 11.91 8.82
CA LEU A 73 -12.19 12.29 10.21
C LEU A 73 -12.04 11.09 11.15
N SER A 74 -12.66 9.96 10.82
CA SER A 74 -12.54 8.72 11.60
C SER A 74 -11.08 8.27 11.77
N ASN A 75 -10.27 8.29 10.70
CA ASN A 75 -8.84 7.99 10.80
C ASN A 75 -8.10 8.95 11.73
N THR A 76 -8.45 10.23 11.71
CA THR A 76 -7.85 11.23 12.60
C THR A 76 -8.19 10.94 14.07
N GLU A 77 -9.44 10.54 14.35
CA GLU A 77 -9.89 10.14 15.68
C GLU A 77 -9.18 8.87 16.17
N ILE A 78 -9.07 7.85 15.31
CA ILE A 78 -8.35 6.60 15.61
C ILE A 78 -6.88 6.88 15.94
N ILE A 79 -6.20 7.72 15.15
CA ILE A 79 -4.81 8.11 15.39
C ILE A 79 -4.68 8.85 16.74
N SER A 80 -5.62 9.75 17.05
CA SER A 80 -5.63 10.46 18.32
C SER A 80 -5.81 9.51 19.51
N ALA A 81 -6.78 8.59 19.43
CA ALA A 81 -7.03 7.60 20.48
C ALA A 81 -5.83 6.66 20.68
N PHE A 82 -5.21 6.21 19.59
CA PHE A 82 -4.01 5.37 19.65
C PHE A 82 -2.84 6.09 20.32
N ASN A 83 -2.63 7.37 19.99
CA ASN A 83 -1.58 8.17 20.61
C ASN A 83 -1.83 8.41 22.10
N GLU A 84 -3.10 8.57 22.51
CA GLU A 84 -3.47 8.69 23.92
C GLU A 84 -3.17 7.40 24.70
N GLU A 85 -3.58 6.24 24.16
CA GLU A 85 -3.29 4.94 24.77
C GLU A 85 -1.79 4.66 24.83
N ARG A 86 -1.05 4.99 23.77
CA ARG A 86 0.42 4.91 23.77
C ARG A 86 1.04 5.79 24.86
N ALA A 87 0.50 6.98 25.10
CA ALA A 87 0.96 7.86 26.17
C ALA A 87 0.65 7.28 27.57
N LYS A 88 -0.52 6.66 27.77
CA LYS A 88 -0.87 5.95 29.02
C LYS A 88 0.08 4.77 29.27
N LEU A 89 0.33 3.96 28.25
CA LEU A 89 1.23 2.82 28.34
C LEU A 89 2.66 3.27 28.69
N ASN A 90 3.16 4.33 28.04
CA ASN A 90 4.49 4.87 28.35
C ASN A 90 4.59 5.35 29.81
N LYS A 91 3.54 5.98 30.35
CA LYS A 91 3.50 6.36 31.78
C LYS A 91 3.55 5.14 32.70
N GLN A 92 2.83 4.06 32.37
CA GLN A 92 2.89 2.82 33.13
C GLN A 92 4.28 2.17 33.08
N VAL A 93 4.92 2.14 31.91
CA VAL A 93 6.28 1.62 31.75
C VAL A 93 7.28 2.41 32.59
N GLU A 94 7.19 3.75 32.61
CA GLU A 94 8.05 4.57 33.47
C GLU A 94 7.79 4.33 34.96
N GLN A 95 6.54 4.15 35.37
CA GLN A 95 6.22 3.79 36.76
C GLN A 95 6.82 2.42 37.14
N LEU A 96 6.69 1.41 36.27
CA LEU A 96 7.27 0.09 36.51
C LEU A 96 8.80 0.13 36.59
N LYS A 97 9.47 0.99 35.81
CA LYS A 97 10.93 1.19 35.95
C LYS A 97 11.29 1.76 37.31
N ILE A 98 10.53 2.74 37.81
CA ILE A 98 10.73 3.31 39.15
C ILE A 98 10.54 2.23 40.22
N ASP A 99 9.48 1.43 40.11
CA ASP A 99 9.19 0.36 41.07
C ASP A 99 10.29 -0.72 41.04
N LEU A 100 10.82 -1.05 39.87
CA LEU A 100 11.93 -2.01 39.71
C LEU A 100 13.22 -1.49 40.35
N LEU A 101 13.54 -0.20 40.20
CA LEU A 101 14.66 0.42 40.90
C LEU A 101 14.50 0.34 42.43
N LYS A 102 13.29 0.57 42.93
CA LYS A 102 12.97 0.46 44.37
C LYS A 102 13.10 -0.98 44.88
N ILE A 103 12.68 -1.97 44.10
CA ILE A 103 12.86 -3.39 44.43
C ILE A 103 14.35 -3.72 44.53
N ASN A 104 15.17 -3.30 43.56
CA ASN A 104 16.62 -3.53 43.60
C ASN A 104 17.28 -2.88 44.83
N GLU A 105 16.84 -1.68 45.22
CA GLU A 105 17.32 -1.03 46.44
C GLU A 105 16.95 -1.83 47.69
N LEU A 106 15.71 -2.33 47.78
CA LEU A 106 15.27 -3.19 48.88
C LEU A 106 16.04 -4.51 48.93
N GLU A 107 16.34 -5.13 47.78
CA GLU A 107 17.15 -6.34 47.71
C GLU A 107 18.57 -6.10 48.25
N GLN A 108 19.18 -4.96 47.92
CA GLN A 108 20.47 -4.57 48.50
C GLN A 108 20.39 -4.38 50.02
N GLN A 109 19.33 -3.72 50.52
CA GLN A 109 19.11 -3.56 51.96
C GLN A 109 18.92 -4.91 52.67
N ILE A 110 18.15 -5.83 52.08
CA ILE A 110 17.96 -7.19 52.61
C ILE A 110 19.29 -7.95 52.63
N SER A 111 20.09 -7.86 51.57
CA SER A 111 21.41 -8.49 51.49
C SER A 111 22.34 -7.99 52.61
N GLN A 112 22.37 -6.67 52.85
CA GLN A 112 23.13 -6.08 53.95
C GLN A 112 22.65 -6.55 55.32
N LYS A 113 21.34 -6.58 55.55
CA LYS A 113 20.75 -7.06 56.81
C LYS A 113 21.02 -8.55 57.07
N ASN A 114 21.01 -9.37 56.02
CA ASN A 114 21.37 -10.78 56.13
C ASN A 114 22.84 -10.96 56.52
N LEU A 115 23.75 -10.16 55.95
CA LEU A 115 25.16 -10.16 56.34
C LEU A 115 25.35 -9.75 57.81
N GLU A 116 24.61 -8.73 58.27
CA GLU A 116 24.60 -8.30 59.68
C GLU A 116 24.10 -9.42 60.60
N ASN A 117 23.02 -10.10 60.22
CA ASN A 117 22.47 -11.24 60.98
C ASN A 117 23.45 -12.41 61.07
N GLU A 118 24.16 -12.75 60.00
CA GLU A 118 25.18 -13.81 60.04
C GLU A 118 26.34 -13.45 60.98
N LYS A 119 26.80 -12.19 60.98
CA LYS A 119 27.79 -11.71 61.96
C LYS A 119 27.28 -11.79 63.40
N LEU A 120 26.01 -11.46 63.63
CA LEU A 120 25.40 -11.57 64.96
C LEU A 120 25.28 -13.03 65.41
N LYS A 121 24.98 -13.97 64.51
CA LYS A 121 24.99 -15.42 64.81
C LYS A 121 26.39 -15.90 65.18
N GLU A 122 27.42 -15.49 64.43
CA GLU A 122 28.82 -15.83 64.73
C GLU A 122 29.20 -15.33 66.14
N ASN A 123 28.91 -14.07 66.45
CA ASN A 123 29.12 -13.50 67.79
C ASN A 123 28.35 -14.25 68.89
N LEU A 124 27.13 -14.71 68.61
CA LEU A 124 26.34 -15.49 69.56
C LEU A 124 27.00 -16.85 69.81
N THR A 125 27.43 -17.55 68.76
CA THR A 125 28.13 -18.84 68.89
C THR A 125 29.45 -18.71 69.68
N ASP A 126 30.20 -17.64 69.47
CA ASP A 126 31.40 -17.33 70.25
C ASP A 126 31.08 -17.10 71.73
N SER A 127 30.00 -16.37 72.02
CA SER A 127 29.53 -16.16 73.38
C SER A 127 29.05 -17.46 74.04
N GLU A 128 28.32 -18.31 73.32
CA GLU A 128 27.87 -19.62 73.80
C GLU A 128 29.05 -20.56 74.10
N ASN A 129 30.07 -20.55 73.24
CA ASN A 129 31.32 -21.27 73.47
C ASN A 129 32.03 -20.77 74.74
N LYS A 130 32.07 -19.45 74.94
CA LYS A 130 32.66 -18.84 76.13
C LYS A 130 31.87 -19.18 77.40
N VAL A 131 30.55 -19.18 77.35
CA VAL A 131 29.68 -19.61 78.46
C VAL A 131 29.92 -21.09 78.78
N SER A 132 30.07 -21.94 77.76
CA SER A 132 30.37 -23.37 77.93
C SER A 132 31.74 -23.59 78.58
N GLN A 133 32.76 -22.83 78.18
CA GLN A 133 34.08 -22.83 78.82
C GLN A 133 34.00 -22.43 80.30
N LEU A 134 33.35 -21.29 80.59
CA LEU A 134 33.14 -20.82 81.97
C LEU A 134 32.35 -21.83 82.81
N THR A 135 31.35 -22.48 82.22
CA THR A 135 30.57 -23.53 82.90
C THR A 135 31.45 -24.72 83.25
N ASN A 136 32.34 -25.13 82.35
CA ASN A 136 33.32 -26.20 82.62
C ASN A 136 34.32 -25.80 83.70
N GLU A 137 34.84 -24.56 83.67
CA GLU A 137 35.72 -24.03 84.72
C GLU A 137 35.00 -24.00 86.08
N ILE A 138 33.75 -23.55 86.13
CA ILE A 138 32.93 -23.57 87.35
C ILE A 138 32.74 -24.99 87.86
N ASN A 139 32.49 -25.96 86.98
CA ASN A 139 32.32 -27.35 87.37
C ASN A 139 33.63 -27.96 87.89
N GLU A 140 34.77 -27.61 87.30
CA GLU A 140 36.09 -28.03 87.77
C GLU A 140 36.42 -27.39 89.14
N MET A 141 36.14 -26.10 89.31
CA MET A 141 36.25 -25.43 90.62
C MET A 141 35.35 -26.10 91.66
N LYS A 142 34.10 -26.45 91.31
CA LYS A 142 33.20 -27.21 92.19
C LYS A 142 33.75 -28.59 92.54
N ARG A 143 34.38 -29.29 91.60
CA ARG A 143 35.06 -30.58 91.87
C ARG A 143 36.24 -30.40 92.81
N GLN A 144 37.08 -29.39 92.61
CA GLN A 144 38.18 -29.07 93.51
C GLN A 144 37.69 -28.74 94.92
N ILE A 145 36.60 -27.98 95.04
CA ILE A 145 35.93 -27.73 96.33
C ILE A 145 35.47 -29.06 96.95
N ALA A 146 34.82 -29.94 96.19
CA ALA A 146 34.34 -31.23 96.69
C ALA A 146 35.48 -32.19 97.09
N LEU A 147 36.63 -32.16 96.38
CA LEU A 147 37.84 -32.91 96.72
C LEU A 147 38.55 -32.36 97.96
N ASN A 148 38.42 -31.06 98.22
CA ASN A 148 38.94 -30.40 99.42
C ASN A 148 37.95 -30.40 100.59
N GLN A 149 36.74 -30.95 100.41
CA GLN A 149 35.85 -31.25 101.53
C GLN A 149 36.30 -32.58 102.18
N PRO A 150 36.63 -32.59 103.48
CA PRO A 150 37.04 -33.82 104.15
C PRO A 150 35.90 -34.84 104.07
N THR A 151 36.27 -36.07 103.69
CA THR A 151 35.28 -37.15 103.54
C THR A 151 34.65 -37.41 104.90
N ALA A 152 33.36 -37.76 104.98
CA ALA A 152 32.65 -37.99 106.26
C ALA A 152 33.36 -38.99 107.22
N ALA A 153 34.27 -39.81 106.71
CA ALA A 153 35.15 -40.68 107.50
C ALA A 153 36.30 -39.95 108.22
N GLU A 154 36.78 -38.81 107.70
CA GLU A 154 37.80 -37.96 108.33
C GLU A 154 37.19 -37.02 109.40
N LEU A 155 35.89 -36.71 109.28
CA LEU A 155 35.12 -35.93 110.26
C LEU A 155 34.74 -36.71 111.54
N LEU A 156 34.87 -38.04 111.56
CA LEU A 156 34.43 -38.90 112.67
C LEU A 156 35.54 -39.29 113.66
N LEU A 157 36.81 -38.92 113.41
CA LEU A 157 37.97 -39.34 114.23
C LEU A 157 38.98 -38.23 114.58
N GLY A 158 38.62 -36.95 114.45
CA GLY A 158 39.52 -35.83 114.78
C GLY A 158 38.79 -34.70 115.48
N PHE A 159 39.06 -34.54 116.77
CA PHE A 159 38.51 -33.50 117.62
C PHE A 159 38.75 -32.06 117.12
N SER A 160 37.75 -31.22 117.42
CA SER A 160 37.85 -29.86 117.96
C SER A 160 38.37 -28.69 117.12
N ALA A 161 37.57 -27.61 117.21
CA ALA A 161 37.94 -26.20 117.17
C ALA A 161 38.55 -25.65 115.86
N ASP A 162 37.79 -24.86 115.11
CA ASP A 162 37.82 -23.40 115.25
C ASP A 162 36.94 -22.68 114.21
N LEU A 163 36.28 -21.62 114.71
CA LEU A 163 36.05 -20.32 114.06
C LEU A 163 35.44 -20.30 112.64
N SER A 164 34.12 -20.04 112.51
CA SER A 164 33.54 -18.69 112.32
C SER A 164 34.45 -17.63 111.66
N LYS A 165 33.99 -17.14 110.50
CA LYS A 165 34.15 -15.78 109.92
C LYS A 165 33.43 -15.80 108.57
N GLU A 166 32.28 -15.18 108.43
CA GLU A 166 32.04 -13.83 107.87
C GLU A 166 30.82 -14.07 106.95
N THR A 167 29.68 -13.37 106.96
CA THR A 167 29.39 -11.96 107.16
C THR A 167 27.89 -11.80 107.47
N GLU A 168 27.58 -11.06 108.54
CA GLU A 168 26.30 -10.35 108.69
C GLU A 168 26.35 -8.99 107.95
N ASN A 169 25.16 -8.39 107.78
CA ASN A 169 24.82 -7.01 107.36
C ASN A 169 24.29 -6.90 105.91
N ALA A 170 23.17 -6.25 105.60
CA ALA A 170 22.29 -5.38 106.37
C ALA A 170 20.86 -5.35 105.78
N GLN A 171 19.91 -5.03 106.65
CA GLN A 171 18.50 -4.77 106.43
C GLN A 171 18.24 -3.31 105.96
N THR A 172 17.05 -3.10 105.38
CA THR A 172 16.33 -1.82 105.10
C THR A 172 16.84 -1.01 103.89
N SER A 173 16.02 -0.41 103.00
CA SER A 173 14.61 0.01 103.01
C SER A 173 14.16 0.40 101.58
N ASP A 174 12.84 0.40 101.36
CA ASP A 174 12.05 1.22 100.41
C ASP A 174 12.09 0.99 98.88
N SER A 175 10.95 0.45 98.41
CA SER A 175 10.16 0.70 97.17
C SER A 175 10.53 1.91 96.26
N PRO A 176 10.14 1.92 94.96
CA PRO A 176 8.89 1.35 94.43
C PRO A 176 8.97 0.59 93.08
N ALA A 177 8.01 -0.34 92.92
CA ALA A 177 7.62 -0.97 91.66
C ALA A 177 6.62 -0.09 90.87
N ASN A 178 6.69 -0.17 89.54
CA ASN A 178 5.67 0.21 88.55
C ASN A 178 6.16 -0.40 87.21
N LEU A 179 5.41 -1.07 86.33
CA LEU A 179 3.98 -1.22 86.07
C LEU A 179 3.78 -2.48 85.20
N ASN A 180 2.64 -3.15 85.38
CA ASN A 180 1.71 -3.66 84.34
C ASN A 180 2.25 -4.68 83.31
N ASN A 181 1.53 -5.68 82.82
CA ASN A 181 0.14 -6.16 82.82
C ASN A 181 0.28 -7.55 82.12
N GLU A 182 -0.57 -8.56 82.12
CA GLU A 182 -2.02 -8.66 82.28
C GLU A 182 -2.35 -10.17 82.39
N PHE A 183 -3.30 -10.46 83.26
CA PHE A 183 -4.07 -11.71 83.43
C PHE A 183 -4.90 -12.04 82.16
N PRO A 184 -5.48 -13.26 81.96
CA PRO A 184 -6.49 -13.87 82.86
C PRO A 184 -6.44 -15.42 82.97
N ASN A 185 -7.14 -16.12 83.85
CA ASN A 185 -7.80 -15.90 85.15
C ASN A 185 -8.33 -17.30 85.53
N LEU A 186 -7.86 -17.89 86.63
CA LEU A 186 -8.35 -19.16 87.20
C LEU A 186 -8.26 -19.04 88.74
N GLU A 187 -9.40 -18.81 89.39
CA GLU A 187 -9.70 -19.01 90.82
C GLU A 187 -11.23 -19.27 90.84
N GLU A 188 -11.83 -20.26 91.50
CA GLU A 188 -11.56 -20.94 92.78
C GLU A 188 -11.40 -20.01 93.99
N LYS A 189 -12.55 -19.55 94.53
CA LYS A 189 -12.82 -19.11 95.92
C LYS A 189 -14.33 -19.38 96.14
N ASN A 190 -14.86 -20.09 97.14
CA ASN A 190 -14.50 -20.26 98.56
C ASN A 190 -14.21 -18.93 99.24
N ASP A 191 -15.27 -18.22 99.62
CA ASP A 191 -15.46 -17.63 100.95
C ASP A 191 -16.87 -17.00 101.02
N ASP A 192 -17.65 -17.43 102.00
CA ASP A 192 -18.68 -16.63 102.67
C ASP A 192 -18.83 -17.21 104.09
N ILE A 193 -17.90 -16.80 104.95
CA ILE A 193 -18.09 -16.73 106.40
C ILE A 193 -18.58 -15.30 106.65
N ASP A 194 -19.82 -15.15 107.14
CA ASP A 194 -20.06 -14.41 108.37
C ASP A 194 -21.54 -14.38 108.79
N GLN A 195 -21.72 -14.39 110.12
CA GLN A 195 -22.96 -14.06 110.87
C GLN A 195 -24.00 -15.17 111.06
N PHE A 196 -23.91 -15.90 112.17
CA PHE A 196 -24.70 -15.62 113.38
C PHE A 196 -24.33 -16.62 114.50
N ASN A 197 -23.46 -16.17 115.40
CA ASN A 197 -23.30 -16.76 116.73
C ASN A 197 -24.62 -16.59 117.50
N ASN A 198 -25.23 -17.70 117.92
CA ASN A 198 -26.29 -17.69 118.94
C ASN A 198 -25.92 -18.64 120.08
N GLU A 199 -24.72 -18.43 120.64
CA GLU A 199 -24.37 -18.87 121.99
C GLU A 199 -24.99 -17.89 122.99
N ASN A 200 -26.26 -18.09 123.33
CA ASN A 200 -26.89 -17.42 124.47
C ASN A 200 -28.06 -18.27 125.00
N SER A 201 -27.73 -19.37 125.67
CA SER A 201 -28.69 -20.10 126.53
C SER A 201 -28.06 -20.72 127.78
N ILE A 202 -26.81 -20.38 128.13
CA ILE A 202 -26.13 -20.96 129.30
C ILE A 202 -26.26 -20.09 130.58
N SER A 203 -26.75 -18.84 130.49
CA SER A 203 -26.94 -17.99 131.69
C SER A 203 -28.29 -18.20 132.41
N GLY A 204 -29.26 -18.86 131.75
CA GLY A 204 -30.55 -19.24 132.34
C GLY A 204 -30.42 -20.44 133.28
N ASP A 205 -29.71 -21.48 132.84
CA ASP A 205 -29.54 -22.72 133.58
C ASP A 205 -28.68 -22.54 134.85
N LEU A 206 -27.68 -21.66 134.83
CA LEU A 206 -26.83 -21.42 136.00
C LEU A 206 -27.59 -20.69 137.14
N ASN A 207 -28.52 -19.80 136.80
CA ASN A 207 -29.37 -19.13 137.79
C ASN A 207 -30.48 -20.05 138.31
N GLN A 208 -30.94 -20.99 137.51
CA GLN A 208 -31.91 -22.00 137.91
C GLN A 208 -31.28 -23.07 138.82
N ILE A 209 -30.03 -23.47 138.54
CA ILE A 209 -29.24 -24.36 139.41
C ILE A 209 -28.92 -23.69 140.75
N LYS A 210 -28.52 -22.40 140.78
CA LYS A 210 -28.31 -21.68 142.05
C LYS A 210 -29.58 -21.56 142.88
N LYS A 211 -30.74 -21.32 142.25
CA LYS A 211 -32.04 -21.31 142.94
C LYS A 211 -32.35 -22.70 143.54
N LEU A 212 -32.19 -23.76 142.74
CA LEU A 212 -32.39 -25.14 143.21
C LEU A 212 -31.41 -25.53 144.33
N GLU A 213 -30.16 -25.08 144.30
CA GLU A 213 -29.20 -25.30 145.39
C GLU A 213 -29.62 -24.59 146.69
N THR A 214 -30.03 -23.32 146.62
CA THR A 214 -30.54 -22.60 147.80
C THR A 214 -31.83 -23.21 148.35
N GLU A 215 -32.71 -23.71 147.46
CA GLU A 215 -33.94 -24.39 147.84
C GLU A 215 -33.65 -25.78 148.45
N ASN A 216 -32.64 -26.50 147.95
CA ASN A 216 -32.21 -27.78 148.51
C ASN A 216 -31.55 -27.62 149.89
N ILE A 217 -30.77 -26.55 150.11
CA ILE A 217 -30.24 -26.18 151.44
C ILE A 217 -31.40 -25.85 152.39
N ARG A 218 -32.38 -25.04 151.94
CA ARG A 218 -33.57 -24.69 152.73
C ARG A 218 -34.42 -25.92 153.06
N LEU A 219 -34.62 -26.84 152.11
CA LEU A 219 -35.33 -28.10 152.32
C LEU A 219 -34.56 -29.02 153.27
N LYS A 220 -33.23 -29.09 153.20
CA LYS A 220 -32.40 -29.82 154.17
C LYS A 220 -32.52 -29.24 155.58
N GLU A 221 -32.55 -27.92 155.73
CA GLU A 221 -32.80 -27.27 157.03
C GLU A 221 -34.22 -27.53 157.56
N GLN A 222 -35.23 -27.53 156.68
CA GLN A 222 -36.61 -27.88 157.04
C GLN A 222 -36.73 -29.35 157.45
N ILE A 223 -36.11 -30.27 156.72
CA ILE A 223 -36.05 -31.69 157.08
C ILE A 223 -35.33 -31.85 158.43
N HIS A 224 -34.27 -31.08 158.69
CA HIS A 224 -33.56 -31.16 159.97
C HIS A 224 -34.42 -30.64 161.15
N LYS A 225 -35.16 -29.54 160.96
CA LYS A 225 -36.16 -29.06 161.94
C LYS A 225 -37.28 -30.08 162.19
N LEU A 226 -37.88 -30.62 161.13
CA LEU A 226 -38.95 -31.62 161.22
C LEU A 226 -38.46 -32.92 161.85
N THR A 227 -37.22 -33.34 161.56
CA THR A 227 -36.62 -34.52 162.19
C THR A 227 -36.41 -34.29 163.70
N LYS A 228 -36.06 -33.06 164.10
CA LYS A 228 -35.93 -32.68 165.52
C LYS A 228 -37.28 -32.65 166.23
N GLU A 229 -38.33 -32.11 165.59
CA GLU A 229 -39.71 -32.15 166.10
C GLU A 229 -40.26 -33.59 166.18
N ILE A 230 -40.01 -34.43 165.18
CA ILE A 230 -40.40 -35.85 165.19
C ILE A 230 -39.73 -36.59 166.35
N ASN A 231 -38.44 -36.30 166.62
CA ASN A 231 -37.75 -36.90 167.75
C ASN A 231 -38.30 -36.41 169.10
N GLN A 232 -38.65 -35.12 169.21
CA GLN A 232 -39.32 -34.58 170.41
C GLN A 232 -40.73 -35.16 170.62
N LEU A 233 -41.50 -35.35 169.53
CA LEU A 233 -42.82 -36.00 169.58
C LEU A 233 -42.70 -37.49 169.92
N LYS A 234 -41.67 -38.19 169.43
CA LYS A 234 -41.37 -39.57 169.84
C LYS A 234 -41.03 -39.67 171.32
N GLU A 235 -40.34 -38.68 171.88
CA GLU A 235 -39.97 -38.61 173.30
C GLU A 235 -41.21 -38.30 174.18
N GLN A 236 -42.16 -37.50 173.69
CA GLN A 236 -43.46 -37.29 174.34
C GLN A 236 -44.39 -38.51 174.25
N ILE A 237 -44.37 -39.25 173.14
CA ILE A 237 -45.14 -40.50 172.97
C ILE A 237 -44.60 -41.61 173.89
N ASN A 238 -43.29 -41.74 174.05
CA ASN A 238 -42.70 -42.70 175.00
C ASN A 238 -42.95 -42.34 176.48
N GLN A 239 -43.29 -41.08 176.80
CA GLN A 239 -43.70 -40.65 178.14
C GLN A 239 -45.21 -40.83 178.40
N THR A 240 -46.00 -41.17 177.38
CA THR A 240 -47.48 -41.32 177.47
C THR A 240 -47.96 -42.76 177.28
N SER A 241 -47.06 -43.73 177.03
CA SER A 241 -47.39 -45.15 176.88
C SER A 241 -47.33 -45.98 178.18
N GLU A 242 -47.36 -45.34 179.35
CA GLU A 242 -47.34 -45.99 180.68
C GLU A 242 -48.65 -45.85 181.50
N LEU A 243 -49.79 -45.63 180.82
CA LEU A 243 -51.13 -45.71 181.42
C LEU A 243 -52.00 -46.67 180.61
N ASN A 244 -51.97 -47.93 181.05
CA ASN A 244 -52.74 -49.05 180.52
C ASN A 244 -53.84 -49.37 181.55
N GLU A 245 -55.04 -48.81 181.38
CA GLU A 245 -56.25 -49.27 182.06
C GLU A 245 -57.21 -49.88 181.03
N LYS A 246 -57.53 -51.16 181.24
CA LYS A 246 -58.47 -51.95 180.45
C LYS A 246 -59.90 -51.39 180.56
N PRO A 247 -60.71 -51.49 179.49
CA PRO A 247 -62.15 -51.62 179.64
C PRO A 247 -62.72 -52.89 178.98
N ASP A 248 -63.30 -53.71 179.86
CA ASP A 248 -64.63 -54.34 179.81
C ASP A 248 -65.19 -55.10 178.59
N GLU A 249 -65.84 -56.22 178.92
CA GLU A 249 -66.15 -57.41 178.10
C GLU A 249 -67.39 -57.26 177.19
N TYR A 250 -67.73 -56.05 176.76
CA TYR A 250 -68.92 -55.78 175.90
C TYR A 250 -68.60 -55.26 174.48
N SER A 251 -67.33 -55.30 174.05
CA SER A 251 -66.85 -54.71 172.78
C SER A 251 -66.23 -55.70 171.76
N LEU A 252 -66.55 -57.01 171.83
CA LEU A 252 -65.97 -58.01 170.91
C LEU A 252 -66.74 -58.18 169.58
N LEU A 253 -67.96 -57.67 169.44
CA LEU A 253 -68.74 -57.77 168.19
C LEU A 253 -68.49 -56.65 167.19
N SER A 254 -68.16 -55.42 167.62
CA SER A 254 -67.87 -54.31 166.69
C SER A 254 -66.50 -54.45 166.01
N PHE A 255 -65.50 -55.03 166.71
CA PHE A 255 -64.14 -55.19 166.20
C PHE A 255 -64.04 -56.19 165.03
N ASN A 256 -64.83 -57.26 165.05
CA ASN A 256 -64.85 -58.24 163.96
C ASN A 256 -65.52 -57.70 162.69
N GLU A 257 -66.52 -56.83 162.81
CA GLU A 257 -67.11 -56.14 161.67
C GLU A 257 -66.16 -55.10 161.06
N GLU A 258 -65.43 -54.36 161.89
CA GLU A 258 -64.39 -53.44 161.42
C GLU A 258 -63.23 -54.16 160.73
N LYS A 259 -62.78 -55.30 161.26
CA LYS A 259 -61.73 -56.10 160.61
C LYS A 259 -62.15 -56.57 159.21
N LYS A 260 -63.40 -56.98 159.05
CA LYS A 260 -63.95 -57.41 157.76
C LYS A 260 -64.04 -56.25 156.76
N LYS A 261 -64.48 -55.06 157.22
CA LYS A 261 -64.47 -53.82 156.42
C LYS A 261 -63.05 -53.44 156.00
N PHE A 262 -62.07 -53.60 156.89
CA PHE A 262 -60.68 -53.28 156.59
C PHE A 262 -60.07 -54.24 155.56
N GLU A 263 -60.34 -55.54 155.65
CA GLU A 263 -59.92 -56.51 154.64
C GLU A 263 -60.55 -56.25 153.27
N GLU A 264 -61.81 -55.82 153.24
CA GLU A 264 -62.50 -55.43 152.01
C GLU A 264 -61.90 -54.16 151.40
N ILE A 265 -61.61 -53.13 152.21
CA ILE A 265 -60.91 -51.92 151.77
C ILE A 265 -59.51 -52.26 151.24
N ARG A 266 -58.75 -53.11 151.94
CA ARG A 266 -57.41 -53.53 151.52
C ARG A 266 -57.46 -54.29 150.19
N LYS A 267 -58.44 -55.18 150.02
CA LYS A 267 -58.64 -55.93 148.77
C LYS A 267 -59.00 -55.00 147.61
N ASN A 268 -59.87 -54.02 147.85
CA ASN A 268 -60.22 -53.01 146.85
C ASN A 268 -59.01 -52.13 146.49
N ALA A 269 -58.22 -51.70 147.47
CA ALA A 269 -57.02 -50.90 147.24
C ALA A 269 -55.95 -51.69 146.47
N LEU A 270 -55.75 -52.98 146.77
CA LEU A 270 -54.83 -53.83 146.01
C LEU A 270 -55.28 -54.03 144.56
N LYS A 271 -56.59 -54.25 144.35
CA LYS A 271 -57.16 -54.34 143.02
C LYS A 271 -56.97 -53.04 142.24
N GLU A 272 -57.19 -51.89 142.88
CA GLU A 272 -56.96 -50.57 142.26
C GLU A 272 -55.47 -50.33 141.94
N ILE A 273 -54.55 -50.82 142.77
CA ILE A 273 -53.11 -50.77 142.51
C ILE A 273 -52.74 -51.63 141.31
N GLU A 274 -53.28 -52.85 141.20
CA GLU A 274 -53.05 -53.74 140.04
C GLU A 274 -53.63 -53.14 138.75
N GLU A 275 -54.83 -52.56 138.82
CA GLU A 275 -55.45 -51.83 137.70
C GLU A 275 -54.60 -50.62 137.28
N LYS A 276 -54.06 -49.86 138.24
CA LYS A 276 -53.13 -48.75 137.95
C LYS A 276 -51.79 -49.21 137.39
N GLN A 277 -51.23 -50.32 137.89
CA GLN A 277 -49.98 -50.88 137.36
C GLN A 277 -50.15 -51.42 135.94
N THR A 278 -51.25 -52.10 135.66
CA THR A 278 -51.58 -52.56 134.30
C THR A 278 -51.84 -51.39 133.36
N PHE A 279 -52.56 -50.36 133.81
CA PHE A 279 -52.73 -49.10 133.07
C PHE A 279 -51.38 -48.43 132.75
N LEU A 280 -50.51 -48.25 133.74
CA LEU A 280 -49.18 -47.65 133.54
C LEU A 280 -48.28 -48.50 132.62
N LYS A 281 -48.40 -49.83 132.69
CA LYS A 281 -47.67 -50.73 131.77
C LYS A 281 -48.16 -50.54 130.34
N ASN A 282 -49.47 -50.43 130.13
CA ASN A 282 -50.05 -50.16 128.82
C ASN A 282 -49.64 -48.78 128.30
N GLU A 283 -49.65 -47.74 129.15
CA GLU A 283 -49.14 -46.41 128.77
C GLU A 283 -47.65 -46.43 128.41
N ARG A 284 -46.81 -47.15 129.17
CA ARG A 284 -45.39 -47.30 128.83
C ARG A 284 -45.19 -47.97 127.48
N ASN A 285 -45.96 -49.03 127.19
CA ASN A 285 -45.90 -49.69 125.89
C ASN A 285 -46.35 -48.74 124.76
N ALA A 286 -47.44 -47.99 124.96
CA ALA A 286 -47.90 -46.99 123.99
C ALA A 286 -46.87 -45.88 123.76
N ILE A 287 -46.17 -45.43 124.81
CA ILE A 287 -45.08 -44.46 124.69
C ILE A 287 -43.90 -45.03 123.90
N GLU A 288 -43.53 -46.29 124.11
CA GLU A 288 -42.44 -46.92 123.33
C GLU A 288 -42.84 -47.13 121.86
N GLU A 289 -44.09 -47.50 121.57
CA GLU A 289 -44.61 -47.54 120.20
C GLU A 289 -44.61 -46.15 119.54
N LEU A 290 -44.99 -45.11 120.28
CA LEU A 290 -44.90 -43.72 119.83
C LEU A 290 -43.45 -43.29 119.58
N LYS A 291 -42.50 -43.67 120.43
CA LYS A 291 -41.07 -43.39 120.19
C LYS A 291 -40.57 -44.12 118.94
N ALA A 292 -40.96 -45.37 118.75
CA ALA A 292 -40.58 -46.15 117.57
C ALA A 292 -41.14 -45.51 116.28
N THR A 293 -42.41 -45.10 116.28
CA THR A 293 -43.03 -44.41 115.14
C THR A 293 -42.40 -43.04 114.88
N VAL A 294 -42.09 -42.26 115.91
CA VAL A 294 -41.36 -40.97 115.77
C VAL A 294 -39.97 -41.18 115.17
N ASN A 295 -39.24 -42.22 115.59
CA ASN A 295 -37.93 -42.54 115.01
C ASN A 295 -38.05 -43.00 113.56
N GLN A 296 -39.07 -43.79 113.22
CA GLN A 296 -39.36 -44.18 111.83
C GLN A 296 -39.72 -42.95 110.96
N LEU A 297 -40.51 -42.02 111.48
CA LEU A 297 -40.85 -40.78 110.77
C LEU A 297 -39.62 -39.88 110.60
N LYS A 298 -38.77 -39.75 111.61
CA LYS A 298 -37.53 -38.97 111.53
C LYS A 298 -36.54 -39.56 110.52
N THR A 299 -36.41 -40.89 110.47
CA THR A 299 -35.58 -41.56 109.48
C THR A 299 -36.15 -41.45 108.07
N LYS A 300 -37.49 -41.54 107.91
CA LYS A 300 -38.17 -41.27 106.64
C LYS A 300 -37.97 -39.83 106.18
N GLN A 301 -38.16 -38.84 107.05
CA GLN A 301 -37.94 -37.42 106.74
C GLN A 301 -36.51 -37.16 106.26
N ARG A 302 -35.49 -37.76 106.91
CA ARG A 302 -34.10 -37.64 106.47
C ARG A 302 -33.86 -38.26 105.10
N LYS A 303 -34.47 -39.42 104.82
CA LYS A 303 -34.39 -40.06 103.50
C LYS A 303 -35.08 -39.22 102.42
N ASP A 304 -36.25 -38.69 102.71
CA ASP A 304 -37.01 -37.84 101.79
C ASP A 304 -36.26 -36.52 101.53
N GLN A 305 -35.65 -35.92 102.56
CA GLN A 305 -34.80 -34.74 102.41
C GLN A 305 -33.54 -35.04 101.57
N ALA A 306 -32.83 -36.12 101.85
CA ALA A 306 -31.65 -36.51 101.06
C ALA A 306 -32.02 -36.81 99.59
N LYS A 307 -33.18 -37.45 99.36
CA LYS A 307 -33.70 -37.69 98.01
C LYS A 307 -34.01 -36.37 97.30
N PHE A 308 -34.67 -35.43 97.97
CA PHE A 308 -34.96 -34.10 97.41
C PHE A 308 -33.68 -33.31 97.08
N GLU A 309 -32.66 -33.37 97.95
CA GLU A 309 -31.37 -32.71 97.71
C GLU A 309 -30.65 -33.35 96.51
N GLN A 310 -30.68 -34.68 96.38
CA GLN A 310 -30.13 -35.41 95.25
C GLN A 310 -30.86 -35.06 93.94
N GLU A 311 -32.19 -35.07 93.93
CA GLU A 311 -33.00 -34.68 92.77
C GLU A 311 -32.77 -33.20 92.40
N SER A 312 -32.66 -32.31 93.40
CA SER A 312 -32.35 -30.90 93.19
C SER A 312 -30.96 -30.71 92.58
N TYR A 313 -29.97 -31.51 93.00
CA TYR A 313 -28.63 -31.48 92.43
C TYR A 313 -28.61 -31.98 90.98
N GLN A 314 -29.31 -33.09 90.70
CA GLN A 314 -29.48 -33.59 89.33
C GLN A 314 -30.17 -32.56 88.44
N PHE A 315 -31.26 -31.95 88.92
CA PHE A 315 -31.96 -30.90 88.19
C PHE A 315 -31.06 -29.70 87.87
N ARG A 316 -30.21 -29.25 88.81
CA ARG A 316 -29.23 -28.19 88.55
C ARG A 316 -28.23 -28.57 87.47
N GLN A 317 -27.73 -29.81 87.48
CA GLN A 317 -26.83 -30.29 86.43
C GLN A 317 -27.52 -30.40 85.07
N GLU A 318 -28.74 -30.93 85.02
CA GLU A 318 -29.52 -31.02 83.78
C GLU A 318 -29.86 -29.64 83.23
N LYS A 319 -30.22 -28.69 84.09
CA LYS A 319 -30.45 -27.30 83.71
C LYS A 319 -29.17 -26.68 83.13
N GLN A 320 -28.02 -26.87 83.78
CA GLN A 320 -26.75 -26.38 83.26
C GLN A 320 -26.43 -26.98 81.88
N LYS A 321 -26.61 -28.30 81.70
CA LYS A 321 -26.44 -28.96 80.39
C LYS A 321 -27.40 -28.41 79.34
N PHE A 322 -28.64 -28.12 79.72
CA PHE A 322 -29.62 -27.51 78.83
C PHE A 322 -29.22 -26.10 78.42
N ASP A 323 -28.77 -25.27 79.39
CA ASP A 323 -28.31 -23.90 79.13
C ASP A 323 -27.04 -23.91 78.24
N ASP A 324 -26.13 -24.87 78.44
CA ASP A 324 -24.95 -25.08 77.58
C ASP A 324 -25.35 -25.48 76.16
N ALA A 325 -26.25 -26.47 76.01
CA ALA A 325 -26.77 -26.89 74.71
C ALA A 325 -27.52 -25.74 74.01
N GLN A 326 -28.23 -24.89 74.76
CA GLN A 326 -28.91 -23.72 74.20
C GLN A 326 -27.91 -22.67 73.70
N ARG A 327 -26.80 -22.44 74.44
CA ARG A 327 -25.70 -21.57 74.00
C ARG A 327 -25.03 -22.11 72.74
N GLU A 328 -24.75 -23.40 72.70
CA GLU A 328 -24.16 -24.07 71.53
C GLU A 328 -25.08 -23.99 70.31
N ALA A 329 -26.37 -24.27 70.48
CA ALA A 329 -27.37 -24.14 69.40
C ALA A 329 -27.47 -22.70 68.88
N LYS A 330 -27.37 -21.70 69.76
CA LYS A 330 -27.36 -20.29 69.37
C LYS A 330 -26.08 -19.93 68.60
N GLN A 331 -24.93 -20.45 69.02
CA GLN A 331 -23.66 -20.26 68.32
C GLN A 331 -23.69 -20.89 66.93
N LEU A 332 -24.19 -22.13 66.82
CA LEU A 332 -24.38 -22.82 65.55
C LEU A 332 -25.32 -22.07 64.61
N LYS A 333 -26.43 -21.54 65.14
CA LYS A 333 -27.35 -20.70 64.37
C LYS A 333 -26.66 -19.45 63.83
N MET A 334 -25.87 -18.76 64.66
CA MET A 334 -25.12 -17.57 64.23
C MET A 334 -24.07 -17.92 63.16
N ASN A 335 -23.38 -19.05 63.29
CA ASN A 335 -22.44 -19.53 62.28
C ASN A 335 -23.15 -19.83 60.95
N LEU A 336 -24.30 -20.52 60.99
CA LEU A 336 -25.11 -20.80 59.80
C LEU A 336 -25.65 -19.53 59.13
N GLU A 337 -26.05 -18.52 59.91
CA GLU A 337 -26.47 -17.22 59.38
C GLU A 337 -25.29 -16.51 58.67
N ASN A 338 -24.09 -16.56 59.24
CA ASN A 338 -22.88 -16.04 58.60
C ASN A 338 -22.53 -16.80 57.32
N ASP A 339 -22.56 -18.14 57.34
CA ASP A 339 -22.30 -18.96 56.16
C ASP A 339 -23.31 -18.69 55.04
N LEU A 340 -24.59 -18.49 55.39
CA LEU A 340 -25.65 -18.14 54.45
C LEU A 340 -25.45 -16.73 53.87
N ALA A 341 -24.95 -15.78 54.66
CA ALA A 341 -24.58 -14.46 54.18
C ALA A 341 -23.40 -14.52 53.20
N ILE A 342 -22.35 -15.29 53.53
CA ILE A 342 -21.19 -15.53 52.66
C ILE A 342 -21.64 -16.18 51.35
N TYR A 343 -22.46 -17.24 51.42
CA TYR A 343 -22.99 -17.91 50.23
C TYR A 343 -23.78 -16.96 49.32
N ASN A 344 -24.63 -16.10 49.90
CA ASN A 344 -25.39 -15.13 49.11
C ASN A 344 -24.48 -14.08 48.47
N GLN A 345 -23.43 -13.63 49.17
CA GLN A 345 -22.43 -12.73 48.63
C GLN A 345 -21.67 -13.38 47.45
N ASP A 346 -21.21 -14.62 47.62
CA ASP A 346 -20.52 -15.37 46.57
C ASP A 346 -21.41 -15.62 45.36
N LYS A 347 -22.69 -15.94 45.59
CA LYS A 347 -23.70 -16.06 44.53
C LYS A 347 -23.85 -14.74 43.75
N MET A 348 -23.92 -13.59 44.43
CA MET A 348 -23.98 -12.28 43.76
C MET A 348 -22.71 -11.98 42.95
N VAL A 349 -21.54 -12.36 43.46
CA VAL A 349 -20.27 -12.23 42.72
C VAL A 349 -20.28 -13.13 41.48
N LEU A 350 -20.76 -14.36 41.59
CA LEU A 350 -20.88 -15.30 40.48
C LEU A 350 -21.86 -14.81 39.42
N ASP A 351 -23.02 -14.28 39.83
CA ASP A 351 -24.00 -13.69 38.92
C ASP A 351 -23.42 -12.45 38.20
N ARG A 352 -22.63 -11.62 38.88
CA ARG A 352 -21.92 -10.49 38.27
C ARG A 352 -20.90 -10.97 37.23
N LYS A 353 -20.06 -11.95 37.59
CA LYS A 353 -19.08 -12.54 36.67
C LYS A 353 -19.74 -13.20 35.47
N LYS A 354 -20.88 -13.88 35.68
CA LYS A 354 -21.67 -14.46 34.59
C LYS A 354 -22.15 -13.37 33.62
N LYS A 355 -22.68 -12.27 34.14
CA LYS A 355 -23.09 -11.13 33.32
C LYS A 355 -21.92 -10.48 32.57
N GLU A 356 -20.75 -10.37 33.19
CA GLU A 356 -19.52 -9.90 32.54
C GLU A 356 -19.10 -10.84 31.39
N CYS A 357 -19.14 -12.15 31.60
CA CYS A 357 -18.89 -13.14 30.55
C CYS A 357 -19.92 -13.04 29.41
N ASP A 358 -21.21 -12.91 29.71
CA ASP A 358 -22.27 -12.77 28.70
C ASP A 358 -22.06 -11.49 27.86
N ASN A 359 -21.66 -10.39 28.50
CA ASN A 359 -21.32 -9.15 27.79
C ASN A 359 -20.08 -9.31 26.90
N GLU A 360 -19.05 -10.02 27.36
CA GLU A 360 -17.84 -10.27 26.57
C GLU A 360 -18.13 -11.22 25.40
N ILE A 361 -18.98 -12.23 25.58
CA ILE A 361 -19.46 -13.08 24.50
C ILE A 361 -20.18 -12.24 23.44
N ALA A 362 -21.12 -11.38 23.84
CA ALA A 362 -21.81 -10.49 22.92
C ALA A 362 -20.84 -9.56 22.17
N ARG A 363 -19.82 -9.03 22.85
CA ARG A 363 -18.76 -8.22 22.23
C ARG A 363 -17.96 -9.04 21.21
N LEU A 364 -17.57 -10.27 21.53
CA LEU A 364 -16.85 -11.15 20.62
C LEU A 364 -17.71 -11.55 19.41
N GLU A 365 -19.01 -11.72 19.57
CA GLU A 365 -19.95 -11.98 18.47
C GLU A 365 -20.02 -10.78 17.51
N THR A 366 -20.15 -9.55 18.02
CA THR A 366 -20.12 -8.35 17.16
C THR A 366 -18.79 -8.19 16.42
N MET A 367 -17.67 -8.52 17.08
CA MET A 367 -16.35 -8.47 16.44
C MET A 367 -16.21 -9.55 15.35
N ARG A 368 -16.76 -10.75 15.58
CA ARG A 368 -16.80 -11.84 14.60
C ARG A 368 -17.64 -11.46 13.37
N GLU A 369 -18.78 -10.80 13.57
CA GLU A 369 -19.61 -10.28 12.47
C GLU A 369 -18.87 -9.23 11.66
N SER A 370 -18.21 -8.27 12.32
CA SER A 370 -17.38 -7.25 11.64
C SER A 370 -16.24 -7.87 10.82
N ILE A 371 -15.55 -8.89 11.36
CA ILE A 371 -14.50 -9.63 10.63
C ILE A 371 -15.09 -10.37 9.41
N GLN A 372 -16.29 -10.93 9.54
CA GLN A 372 -16.96 -11.61 8.44
C GLN A 372 -17.36 -10.64 7.32
N GLU A 373 -17.88 -9.46 7.67
CA GLU A 373 -18.16 -8.39 6.70
C GLU A 373 -16.88 -7.92 5.98
N GLU A 374 -15.78 -7.74 6.72
CA GLU A 374 -14.49 -7.33 6.13
C GLU A 374 -13.93 -8.41 5.21
N LYS A 375 -14.08 -9.69 5.57
CA LYS A 375 -13.71 -10.82 4.72
C LYS A 375 -14.53 -10.83 3.42
N GLU A 376 -15.83 -10.57 3.48
CA GLU A 376 -16.70 -10.48 2.31
C GLU A 376 -16.31 -9.29 1.42
N ARG A 377 -15.99 -8.13 2.00
CA ARG A 377 -15.44 -6.98 1.27
C ARG A 377 -14.11 -7.30 0.59
N LEU A 378 -13.22 -8.02 1.26
CA LEU A 378 -11.93 -8.43 0.71
C LEU A 378 -12.10 -9.40 -0.47
N GLU A 379 -13.02 -10.36 -0.37
CA GLU A 379 -13.34 -11.27 -1.49
C GLU A 379 -13.99 -10.51 -2.66
N ALA A 380 -14.85 -9.53 -2.40
CA ALA A 380 -15.37 -8.65 -3.45
C ALA A 380 -14.24 -7.85 -4.13
N ALA A 381 -13.30 -7.28 -3.36
CA ALA A 381 -12.15 -6.56 -3.92
C ALA A 381 -11.22 -7.48 -4.73
N LYS A 382 -11.01 -8.73 -4.31
CA LYS A 382 -10.24 -9.73 -5.08
C LYS A 382 -10.88 -10.04 -6.42
N THR A 383 -12.21 -10.19 -6.45
CA THR A 383 -12.93 -10.45 -7.72
C THR A 383 -12.87 -9.24 -8.65
N GLU A 384 -12.98 -8.02 -8.12
CA GLU A 384 -12.78 -6.78 -8.89
C GLU A 384 -11.35 -6.67 -9.45
N TYR A 385 -10.33 -6.98 -8.64
CA TYR A 385 -8.94 -6.99 -9.08
C TYR A 385 -8.69 -8.03 -10.18
N ALA A 386 -9.29 -9.22 -10.09
CA ALA A 386 -9.20 -10.24 -11.12
C ALA A 386 -9.82 -9.77 -12.45
N LEU A 387 -10.97 -9.08 -12.40
CA LEU A 387 -11.58 -8.48 -13.59
C LEU A 387 -10.73 -7.36 -14.19
N LEU A 388 -10.05 -6.56 -13.34
CA LEU A 388 -9.15 -5.52 -13.79
C LEU A 388 -7.90 -6.10 -14.45
N ASP A 389 -7.34 -7.19 -13.90
CA ASP A 389 -6.22 -7.91 -14.51
C ASP A 389 -6.61 -8.51 -15.86
N GLU A 390 -7.81 -9.11 -15.98
CA GLU A 390 -8.32 -9.60 -17.27
C GLU A 390 -8.47 -8.46 -18.30
N LYS A 391 -8.97 -7.29 -17.88
CA LYS A 391 -9.04 -6.09 -18.73
C LYS A 391 -7.65 -5.61 -19.14
N TYR A 392 -6.68 -5.60 -18.22
CA TYR A 392 -5.30 -5.20 -18.50
C TYR A 392 -4.63 -6.16 -19.49
N GLN A 393 -4.85 -7.48 -19.35
CA GLN A 393 -4.38 -8.48 -20.30
C GLN A 393 -4.99 -8.29 -21.70
N LYS A 394 -6.31 -8.04 -21.78
CA LYS A 394 -6.98 -7.70 -23.05
C LYS A 394 -6.41 -6.43 -23.68
N PHE A 395 -6.21 -5.39 -22.89
CA PHE A 395 -5.60 -4.15 -23.37
C PHE A 395 -4.18 -4.38 -23.92
N ASN A 396 -3.36 -5.18 -23.24
CA ASN A 396 -2.02 -5.51 -23.74
C ASN A 396 -2.05 -6.34 -25.03
N GLN A 397 -3.03 -7.24 -25.15
CA GLN A 397 -3.25 -7.98 -26.39
C GLN A 397 -3.65 -7.03 -27.53
N GLU A 398 -4.61 -6.13 -27.30
CA GLU A 398 -5.03 -5.11 -28.27
C GLU A 398 -3.87 -4.18 -28.64
N LEU A 399 -3.03 -3.79 -27.68
CA LEU A 399 -1.83 -2.98 -27.91
C LEU A 399 -0.82 -3.72 -28.78
N SER A 400 -0.62 -5.03 -28.55
CA SER A 400 0.24 -5.87 -29.38
C SER A 400 -0.30 -5.99 -30.81
N GLU A 401 -1.61 -6.21 -30.97
CA GLU A 401 -2.27 -6.26 -32.27
C GLU A 401 -2.18 -4.92 -33.01
N PHE A 402 -2.31 -3.80 -32.29
CA PHE A 402 -2.13 -2.46 -32.83
C PHE A 402 -0.70 -2.23 -33.31
N ASN A 403 0.30 -2.57 -32.48
CA ASN A 403 1.71 -2.43 -32.85
C ASN A 403 2.06 -3.27 -34.09
N GLU A 404 1.50 -4.48 -34.21
CA GLU A 404 1.68 -5.31 -35.40
C GLU A 404 1.05 -4.68 -36.65
N LYS A 405 -0.15 -4.10 -36.52
CA LYS A 405 -0.77 -3.35 -37.63
C LYS A 405 0.06 -2.13 -38.04
N VAL A 406 0.65 -1.41 -37.08
CA VAL A 406 1.56 -0.28 -37.37
C VAL A 406 2.80 -0.78 -38.11
N ARG A 407 3.39 -1.90 -37.69
CA ARG A 407 4.53 -2.53 -38.37
C ARG A 407 4.20 -2.90 -39.81
N ILE A 408 3.06 -3.55 -40.05
CA ILE A 408 2.58 -3.89 -41.41
C ILE A 408 2.39 -2.62 -42.24
N TYR A 409 1.80 -1.57 -41.67
CA TYR A 409 1.61 -0.30 -42.37
C TYR A 409 2.95 0.36 -42.74
N GLU A 410 3.95 0.31 -41.86
CA GLU A 410 5.30 0.80 -42.15
C GLU A 410 5.97 -0.03 -43.27
N GLU A 411 5.84 -1.35 -43.23
CA GLU A 411 6.33 -2.23 -44.30
C GLU A 411 5.66 -1.90 -45.66
N ASP A 412 4.34 -1.74 -45.67
CA ASP A 412 3.59 -1.38 -46.89
C ASP A 412 3.96 0.03 -47.38
N LYS A 413 4.20 0.97 -46.48
CA LYS A 413 4.71 2.30 -46.84
C LYS A 413 6.07 2.21 -47.51
N THR A 414 6.99 1.40 -46.98
CA THR A 414 8.32 1.22 -47.60
C THR A 414 8.23 0.57 -48.99
N LYS A 415 7.31 -0.39 -49.18
CA LYS A 415 7.04 -0.95 -50.52
C LYS A 415 6.49 0.10 -51.47
N LEU A 416 5.54 0.92 -51.02
CA LEU A 416 4.99 2.00 -51.84
C LEU A 416 6.06 3.01 -52.25
N ASP A 417 6.98 3.35 -51.34
CA ASP A 417 8.11 4.24 -51.63
C ASP A 417 9.06 3.61 -52.66
N LEU A 418 9.34 2.30 -52.58
CA LEU A 418 10.11 1.56 -53.58
C LEU A 418 9.41 1.53 -54.95
N ASP A 419 8.11 1.23 -54.97
CA ASP A 419 7.30 1.22 -56.20
C ASP A 419 7.28 2.62 -56.83
N LYS A 420 7.25 3.68 -56.02
CA LYS A 420 7.31 5.07 -56.47
C LYS A 420 8.68 5.40 -57.09
N GLU A 421 9.78 4.96 -56.48
CA GLU A 421 11.11 5.08 -57.08
C GLU A 421 11.22 4.31 -58.40
N GLU A 422 10.60 3.12 -58.48
CA GLU A 422 10.60 2.34 -59.72
C GLU A 422 9.76 3.02 -60.82
N CYS A 423 8.61 3.60 -60.47
CA CYS A 423 7.81 4.43 -61.37
C CYS A 423 8.59 5.65 -61.86
N GLN A 424 9.37 6.29 -60.98
CA GLN A 424 10.24 7.41 -61.35
C GLN A 424 11.31 6.98 -62.36
N LYS A 425 11.97 5.83 -62.13
CA LYS A 425 12.95 5.26 -63.07
C LYS A 425 12.32 4.89 -64.41
N ILE A 426 11.07 4.42 -64.42
CA ILE A 426 10.33 4.13 -65.65
C ILE A 426 10.02 5.43 -66.41
N LEU A 427 9.63 6.49 -65.70
CA LEU A 427 9.40 7.82 -66.29
C LEU A 427 10.66 8.38 -66.94
N GLU A 428 11.81 8.33 -66.26
CA GLU A 428 13.10 8.76 -66.82
C GLU A 428 13.46 7.96 -68.07
N LYS A 429 13.29 6.63 -68.03
CA LYS A 429 13.52 5.78 -69.22
C LYS A 429 12.55 6.09 -70.36
N LYS A 430 11.33 6.50 -70.07
CA LYS A 430 10.35 6.89 -71.09
C LYS A 430 10.78 8.19 -71.78
N GLU A 431 11.27 9.17 -71.02
CA GLU A 431 11.85 10.39 -71.59
C GLU A 431 13.07 10.08 -72.47
N ASP A 432 13.97 9.19 -72.04
CA ASP A 432 15.11 8.73 -72.84
C ASP A 432 14.68 8.08 -74.16
N VAL A 433 13.61 7.29 -74.15
CA VAL A 433 13.05 6.66 -75.35
C VAL A 433 12.46 7.73 -76.28
N GLU A 434 11.70 8.69 -75.75
CA GLU A 434 11.12 9.77 -76.55
C GLU A 434 12.20 10.65 -77.19
N ILE A 435 13.29 10.93 -76.48
CA ILE A 435 14.46 11.64 -77.02
C ILE A 435 15.10 10.82 -78.15
N LYS A 436 15.25 9.50 -77.98
CA LYS A 436 15.80 8.62 -79.02
C LYS A 436 14.89 8.53 -80.24
N GLU A 437 13.58 8.47 -80.07
CA GLU A 437 12.61 8.49 -81.18
C GLU A 437 12.72 9.79 -81.98
N LYS A 438 12.76 10.95 -81.31
CA LYS A 438 13.00 12.24 -81.99
C LYS A 438 14.34 12.28 -82.73
N GLN A 439 15.39 11.68 -82.16
CA GLN A 439 16.69 11.57 -82.85
C GLN A 439 16.63 10.63 -84.07
N ILE A 440 15.86 9.55 -84.01
CA ILE A 440 15.63 8.65 -85.14
C ILE A 440 14.89 9.40 -86.25
N GLU A 441 13.82 10.12 -85.91
CA GLU A 441 13.03 10.91 -86.87
C GLU A 441 13.89 11.98 -87.57
N ILE A 442 14.77 12.67 -86.82
CA ILE A 442 15.75 13.61 -87.40
C ILE A 442 16.72 12.90 -88.37
N LYS A 443 17.23 11.72 -87.98
CA LYS A 443 18.15 10.95 -88.84
C LYS A 443 17.44 10.42 -90.09
N GLU A 444 16.20 9.99 -89.99
CA GLU A 444 15.39 9.54 -91.12
C GLU A 444 15.12 10.69 -92.10
N ALA A 445 14.79 11.88 -91.59
CA ALA A 445 14.65 13.08 -92.42
C ALA A 445 15.97 13.43 -93.13
N GLN A 446 17.11 13.36 -92.42
CA GLN A 446 18.43 13.57 -93.02
C GLN A 446 18.75 12.54 -94.11
N ILE A 447 18.47 11.26 -93.87
CA ILE A 447 18.64 10.19 -94.86
C ILE A 447 17.78 10.45 -96.10
N SER A 448 16.55 10.92 -95.93
CA SER A 448 15.66 11.28 -97.05
C SER A 448 16.26 12.42 -97.88
N THR A 449 16.73 13.49 -97.23
CA THR A 449 17.35 14.62 -97.93
C THR A 449 18.64 14.25 -98.65
N GLU A 450 19.46 13.38 -98.05
CA GLU A 450 20.71 12.93 -98.69
C GLU A 450 20.42 11.95 -99.83
N SER A 451 19.35 11.15 -99.74
CA SER A 451 18.89 10.31 -100.85
C SER A 451 18.43 11.15 -102.04
N GLU A 452 17.65 12.20 -101.82
CA GLU A 452 17.29 13.17 -102.87
C GLU A 452 18.52 13.85 -103.47
N ARG A 453 19.54 14.14 -102.66
CA ARG A 453 20.81 14.71 -103.14
C ARG A 453 21.57 13.72 -104.02
N ILE A 454 21.63 12.45 -103.63
CA ILE A 454 22.26 11.40 -104.43
C ILE A 454 21.55 11.27 -105.77
N GLU A 455 20.21 11.22 -105.80
CA GLU A 455 19.43 11.15 -107.03
C GLU A 455 19.73 12.35 -107.96
N ASN A 456 19.79 13.56 -107.42
CA ASN A 456 20.15 14.75 -108.19
C ASN A 456 21.59 14.68 -108.75
N LEU A 457 22.54 14.16 -107.97
CA LEU A 457 23.92 13.97 -108.42
C LEU A 457 24.02 12.89 -109.50
N GLU A 458 23.20 11.83 -109.44
CA GLU A 458 23.12 10.82 -110.48
C GLU A 458 22.61 11.38 -111.79
N ILE A 459 21.58 12.24 -111.74
CA ILE A 459 21.06 12.97 -112.91
C ILE A 459 22.16 13.86 -113.51
N GLU A 460 22.91 14.61 -112.68
CA GLU A 460 24.00 15.48 -113.16
C GLU A 460 25.15 14.67 -113.77
N LEU A 461 25.50 13.53 -113.17
CA LEU A 461 26.52 12.61 -113.69
C LEU A 461 26.10 12.05 -115.05
N GLN A 462 24.83 11.69 -115.21
CA GLN A 462 24.30 11.19 -116.46
C GLN A 462 24.36 12.26 -117.56
N ALA A 463 23.96 13.50 -117.27
CA ALA A 463 24.07 14.61 -118.20
C ALA A 463 25.53 14.89 -118.61
N LYS A 464 26.49 14.77 -117.67
CA LYS A 464 27.92 14.90 -117.99
C LYS A 464 28.45 13.76 -118.85
N LYS A 465 27.99 12.52 -118.65
CA LYS A 465 28.36 11.39 -119.52
C LYS A 465 27.87 11.62 -120.95
N GLU A 466 26.63 12.04 -121.13
CA GLU A 466 26.06 12.36 -122.45
C GLU A 466 26.83 13.50 -123.13
N PHE A 467 27.22 14.53 -122.37
CA PHE A 467 28.07 15.60 -122.88
C PHE A 467 29.44 15.09 -123.35
N ILE A 468 30.13 14.29 -122.53
CA ILE A 468 31.43 13.70 -122.89
C ILE A 468 31.30 12.82 -124.14
N GLU A 469 30.24 12.04 -124.25
CA GLU A 469 29.99 11.19 -125.41
C GLU A 469 29.78 12.02 -126.68
N SER A 470 29.01 13.10 -126.60
CA SER A 470 28.84 14.04 -127.71
C SER A 470 30.15 14.69 -128.15
N GLU A 471 31.03 15.03 -127.20
CA GLU A 471 32.31 15.66 -127.51
C GLU A 471 33.34 14.65 -128.01
N SER A 472 33.26 13.39 -127.57
CA SER A 472 34.03 12.28 -128.11
C SER A 472 33.69 12.02 -129.59
N ILE A 473 32.38 12.05 -129.93
CA ILE A 473 31.92 11.98 -131.32
C ILE A 473 32.49 13.14 -132.13
N ARG A 474 32.41 14.38 -131.61
CA ARG A 474 32.95 15.56 -132.28
C ARG A 474 34.46 15.49 -132.50
N ILE A 475 35.22 15.04 -131.50
CA ILE A 475 36.68 14.85 -131.63
C ILE A 475 36.97 13.82 -132.71
N LYS A 476 36.20 12.74 -132.79
CA LYS A 476 36.35 11.73 -133.84
C LYS A 476 36.12 12.32 -135.23
N THR A 477 35.05 13.11 -135.41
CA THR A 477 34.78 13.80 -136.68
C THR A 477 35.89 14.79 -137.05
N LEU A 478 36.40 15.55 -136.08
CA LEU A 478 37.53 16.46 -136.32
C LEU A 478 38.82 15.73 -136.68
N SER A 479 39.08 14.56 -136.09
CA SER A 479 40.22 13.72 -136.46
C SER A 479 40.10 13.20 -137.89
N GLU A 480 38.91 12.75 -138.29
CA GLU A 480 38.62 12.32 -139.67
C GLU A 480 38.79 13.47 -140.69
N GLU A 481 38.34 14.69 -140.35
CA GLU A 481 38.57 15.91 -141.15
C GLU A 481 40.05 16.29 -141.25
N LEU A 482 40.82 16.08 -140.18
CA LEU A 482 42.24 16.41 -140.15
C LEU A 482 43.07 15.41 -140.97
N GLU A 483 42.67 14.14 -140.96
CA GLU A 483 43.26 13.09 -141.80
C GLU A 483 42.98 13.35 -143.29
N THR A 484 41.77 13.78 -143.65
CA THR A 484 41.46 14.19 -145.04
C THR A 484 42.28 15.40 -145.48
N LYS A 485 42.43 16.42 -144.63
CA LYS A 485 43.31 17.57 -144.95
C LYS A 485 44.79 17.20 -145.04
N SER A 486 45.25 16.23 -144.26
CA SER A 486 46.63 15.72 -144.36
C SER A 486 46.89 15.04 -145.70
N ILE A 487 45.89 14.32 -146.24
CA ILE A 487 45.96 13.72 -147.57
C ILE A 487 46.02 14.82 -148.64
N GLU A 488 45.16 15.84 -148.56
CA GLU A 488 45.18 16.99 -149.50
C GLU A 488 46.53 17.74 -149.48
N LEU A 489 47.14 17.90 -148.30
CA LEU A 489 48.45 18.55 -148.15
C LEU A 489 49.57 17.77 -148.83
N ASN A 490 49.59 16.44 -148.66
CA ASN A 490 50.56 15.57 -149.33
C ASN A 490 50.41 15.62 -150.86
N GLU A 491 49.19 15.65 -151.38
CA GLU A 491 48.94 15.80 -152.82
C GLU A 491 49.45 17.15 -153.36
N LEU A 492 49.30 18.22 -152.57
CA LEU A 492 49.81 19.55 -152.92
C LEU A 492 51.34 19.61 -152.90
N GLU A 493 51.96 18.93 -151.92
CA GLU A 493 53.41 18.84 -151.78
C GLU A 493 54.05 18.03 -152.93
N GLU A 494 53.42 16.93 -153.34
CA GLU A 494 53.83 16.19 -154.55
C GLU A 494 53.75 17.05 -155.82
N LYS A 495 52.71 17.88 -155.94
CA LYS A 495 52.55 18.78 -157.08
C LYS A 495 53.67 19.83 -157.12
N ASN A 496 54.00 20.43 -155.98
CA ASN A 496 55.10 21.39 -155.86
C ASN A 496 56.47 20.78 -156.19
N ASN A 497 56.72 19.53 -155.77
CA ASN A 497 57.97 18.83 -156.09
C ASN A 497 58.12 18.51 -157.59
N ARG A 498 57.01 18.31 -158.32
CA ARG A 498 57.03 18.17 -159.78
C ARG A 498 57.38 19.50 -160.47
N GLU A 499 56.86 20.62 -159.97
CA GLU A 499 57.16 21.95 -160.50
C GLU A 499 58.61 22.38 -160.22
N LEU A 500 59.18 22.02 -159.06
CA LEU A 500 60.58 22.31 -158.73
C LEU A 500 61.58 21.63 -159.69
N LYS A 501 61.34 20.37 -160.07
CA LYS A 501 62.20 19.65 -161.05
C LYS A 501 62.24 20.33 -162.42
N VAL A 502 61.10 20.88 -162.86
CA VAL A 502 60.99 21.61 -164.13
C VAL A 502 61.76 22.94 -164.08
N ILE A 503 61.91 23.54 -162.90
CA ILE A 503 62.68 24.78 -162.70
C ILE A 503 64.19 24.48 -162.67
N GLU A 504 64.61 23.40 -162.00
CA GLU A 504 66.03 22.97 -161.94
C GLU A 504 66.60 22.63 -163.33
N GLU A 505 65.82 21.97 -164.20
CA GLU A 505 66.22 21.66 -165.58
C GLU A 505 66.42 22.93 -166.44
N LYS A 506 65.60 23.97 -166.21
CA LYS A 506 65.73 25.27 -166.89
C LYS A 506 66.93 26.07 -166.40
N GLN A 507 67.36 25.88 -165.15
CA GLN A 507 68.50 26.60 -164.56
C GLN A 507 69.85 26.05 -165.08
N ILE A 508 69.94 24.75 -165.38
CA ILE A 508 71.14 24.09 -165.95
C ILE A 508 71.41 24.52 -167.39
N THR A 509 70.36 24.82 -168.16
CA THR A 509 70.48 25.30 -169.55
C THR A 509 70.95 26.76 -169.59
N TYR A 510 70.38 27.62 -168.73
CA TYR A 510 70.83 29.02 -168.59
C TYR A 510 72.29 29.17 -168.18
N GLN A 511 72.83 28.25 -167.37
CA GLN A 511 74.22 28.32 -166.91
C GLN A 511 75.24 27.99 -168.01
N LYS A 512 74.88 27.16 -169.01
CA LYS A 512 75.76 26.80 -170.15
C LYS A 512 75.86 27.92 -171.18
N ASP A 513 74.79 28.68 -171.38
CA ASP A 513 74.76 29.78 -172.35
C ASP A 513 75.52 31.02 -171.82
N LEU A 514 75.64 31.18 -170.50
CA LEU A 514 76.44 32.24 -169.86
C LEU A 514 77.95 32.05 -170.04
N ASP A 515 78.47 30.81 -170.04
CA ASP A 515 79.92 30.53 -170.08
C ASP A 515 80.55 30.72 -171.48
N VAL A 516 79.74 30.65 -172.54
CA VAL A 516 80.18 30.94 -173.92
C VAL A 516 80.33 32.45 -174.13
N PHE A 517 79.46 33.25 -173.52
CA PHE A 517 79.40 34.71 -173.65
C PHE A 517 80.60 35.45 -173.03
N TYR A 518 81.23 34.90 -171.98
CA TYR A 518 82.37 35.55 -171.30
C TYR A 518 83.71 35.36 -172.00
N LYS A 519 83.83 34.47 -173.00
CA LYS A 519 85.09 34.23 -173.75
C LYS A 519 85.29 35.13 -174.98
N GLU A 520 84.22 35.68 -175.55
CA GLU A 520 84.30 36.51 -176.77
C GLU A 520 84.47 38.02 -176.49
N LYS A 521 84.39 38.46 -175.24
CA LYS A 521 84.30 39.88 -174.85
C LYS A 521 85.65 40.59 -174.58
N GLU A 522 86.78 39.90 -174.59
CA GLU A 522 88.08 40.46 -174.13
C GLU A 522 88.97 41.03 -175.27
N ASN A 523 88.65 40.80 -176.54
CA ASN A 523 89.41 41.36 -177.67
C ASN A 523 88.68 42.56 -178.32
N LEU A 524 89.07 43.76 -177.87
CA LEU A 524 89.09 45.03 -178.62
C LEU A 524 87.78 45.84 -178.72
N LYS A 525 87.43 46.44 -177.58
CA LYS A 525 87.14 47.88 -177.37
C LYS A 525 87.89 48.77 -178.41
N PRO A 526 87.29 49.51 -179.38
CA PRO A 526 86.04 50.32 -179.29
C PRO A 526 85.12 50.40 -180.55
N GLN A 527 83.85 50.83 -180.39
CA GLN A 527 82.96 51.61 -181.31
C GLN A 527 81.48 51.15 -181.28
N PHE A 528 80.57 52.12 -181.55
CA PHE A 528 79.11 52.05 -181.80
C PHE A 528 78.19 51.80 -180.59
N GLU A 529 77.27 52.67 -180.12
CA GLU A 529 76.38 53.70 -180.71
C GLU A 529 75.02 53.14 -181.19
N LEU A 530 73.95 53.84 -180.76
CA LEU A 530 72.54 53.84 -181.23
C LEU A 530 71.65 52.64 -180.83
N GLN A 531 70.68 52.88 -179.94
CA GLN A 531 69.23 53.09 -180.25
C GLN A 531 68.54 51.70 -180.32
N GLU A 532 67.31 51.44 -179.95
CA GLU A 532 66.08 52.21 -179.88
C GLU A 532 65.05 51.19 -179.35
N GLU A 533 64.30 51.51 -178.30
CA GLU A 533 62.84 51.64 -178.38
C GLU A 533 61.99 50.38 -178.17
N LEU A 534 60.77 50.70 -177.71
CA LEU A 534 59.52 49.96 -177.82
C LEU A 534 59.26 48.90 -176.74
N ASN A 535 58.62 49.29 -175.63
CA ASN A 535 57.19 49.65 -175.46
C ASN A 535 56.34 48.42 -175.13
N GLU A 536 55.67 48.46 -173.98
CA GLU A 536 54.22 48.63 -173.84
C GLU A 536 53.39 47.40 -174.26
N SER A 537 52.48 46.95 -173.38
CA SER A 537 51.12 47.48 -173.38
C SER A 537 50.14 46.59 -172.58
N ASN A 538 49.21 47.26 -171.90
CA ASN A 538 47.84 46.84 -171.52
C ASN A 538 47.68 45.72 -170.47
N LYS A 539 47.12 45.92 -169.27
CA LYS A 539 45.88 46.60 -168.82
C LYS A 539 44.60 45.87 -169.26
N LEU A 540 43.71 45.65 -168.28
CA LEU A 540 42.24 45.63 -168.31
C LEU A 540 41.48 44.27 -168.22
N VAL A 541 40.37 44.31 -167.44
CA VAL A 541 39.15 43.47 -167.39
C VAL A 541 39.09 42.40 -166.28
N GLU A 542 38.54 42.72 -165.08
CA GLU A 542 37.12 42.57 -164.64
C GLU A 542 36.82 41.14 -164.08
N LYS A 543 36.08 40.90 -162.99
CA LYS A 543 34.87 41.55 -162.47
C LYS A 543 34.46 40.93 -161.11
N LEU A 544 33.66 41.71 -160.37
CA LEU A 544 32.54 41.30 -159.49
C LEU A 544 32.79 40.87 -158.02
N ASN A 545 32.59 41.86 -157.12
CA ASN A 545 31.62 41.86 -156.01
C ASN A 545 31.25 40.51 -155.34
N SER A 546 31.53 40.38 -154.04
CA SER A 546 30.50 40.58 -152.98
C SER A 546 30.92 40.13 -151.58
N LYS A 547 30.56 40.98 -150.60
CA LYS A 547 29.99 40.65 -149.29
C LYS A 547 30.72 39.71 -148.30
N ILE A 548 30.94 40.34 -147.13
CA ILE A 548 30.54 39.87 -145.78
C ILE A 548 31.56 39.05 -144.99
N ALA A 549 32.02 39.72 -143.93
CA ALA A 549 32.26 39.25 -142.57
C ALA A 549 33.12 38.01 -142.35
N LYS A 550 34.22 38.20 -141.59
CA LYS A 550 34.34 37.71 -140.20
C LYS A 550 35.79 37.80 -139.69
N LEU A 551 35.89 38.17 -138.40
CA LEU A 551 36.76 37.56 -137.38
C LEU A 551 38.28 37.74 -137.48
N SER A 552 38.87 38.40 -136.48
CA SER A 552 39.43 37.72 -135.29
C SER A 552 40.68 38.41 -134.73
N LYS A 553 40.69 38.59 -133.41
CA LYS A 553 41.72 38.17 -132.41
C LYS A 553 41.78 39.22 -131.28
N ARG A 554 41.21 38.92 -130.11
CA ARG A 554 41.76 38.14 -128.96
C ARG A 554 42.84 38.87 -128.15
N ASN A 555 42.49 39.03 -126.87
CA ASN A 555 43.29 38.85 -125.65
C ASN A 555 44.42 39.81 -125.27
N LYS A 556 44.28 40.36 -124.05
CA LYS A 556 45.19 40.34 -122.87
C LYS A 556 44.79 41.52 -121.96
N SER A 557 44.93 41.58 -120.64
CA SER A 557 45.24 40.66 -119.53
C SER A 557 45.48 41.57 -118.29
N LEU A 558 45.22 41.07 -117.08
CA LEU A 558 45.85 41.45 -115.79
C LEU A 558 45.49 42.78 -115.06
N LYS A 559 44.91 42.56 -113.86
CA LYS A 559 45.29 43.01 -112.49
C LYS A 559 45.32 44.51 -112.07
N ASN A 560 44.71 44.70 -110.89
CA ASN A 560 45.05 45.56 -109.73
C ASN A 560 44.49 47.00 -109.62
N ALA A 561 43.63 47.19 -108.61
CA ALA A 561 43.66 48.21 -107.52
C ALA A 561 42.21 48.35 -106.97
N ILE A 562 41.86 47.86 -105.77
CA ILE A 562 41.97 48.54 -104.45
C ILE A 562 41.61 50.02 -104.51
N SER A 563 40.39 50.33 -104.05
CA SER A 563 40.04 51.63 -103.48
C SER A 563 38.92 51.51 -102.45
N GLN A 564 39.37 51.47 -101.18
CA GLN A 564 38.78 52.13 -100.00
C GLN A 564 37.26 52.04 -99.77
N VAL A 565 36.82 50.92 -99.19
CA VAL A 565 35.65 50.94 -98.30
C VAL A 565 36.14 51.27 -96.90
N GLN A 566 35.61 52.33 -96.28
CA GLN A 566 35.97 52.78 -94.93
C GLN A 566 35.66 51.70 -93.87
N THR A 567 36.62 50.81 -93.66
CA THR A 567 36.58 49.70 -92.70
C THR A 567 36.26 50.13 -91.25
N PRO A 568 36.70 51.32 -90.75
CA PRO A 568 36.34 51.76 -89.40
C PRO A 568 34.85 52.09 -89.25
N TYR A 569 34.21 52.64 -90.29
CA TYR A 569 32.80 53.01 -90.26
C TYR A 569 31.92 51.76 -90.42
N LEU A 570 32.26 50.87 -91.36
CA LEU A 570 31.55 49.60 -91.54
C LEU A 570 31.64 48.71 -90.28
N LYS A 571 32.79 48.71 -89.59
CA LYS A 571 32.96 47.97 -88.33
C LYS A 571 32.10 48.55 -87.20
N LYS A 572 31.94 49.88 -87.11
CA LYS A 572 31.01 50.52 -86.16
C LYS A 572 29.56 50.21 -86.47
N VAL A 573 29.15 50.28 -87.73
CA VAL A 573 27.76 50.02 -88.16
C VAL A 573 27.41 48.52 -87.99
N LEU A 574 28.33 47.59 -88.28
CA LEU A 574 28.13 46.16 -88.03
C LEU A 574 28.06 45.83 -86.53
N LEU A 575 28.91 46.45 -85.71
CA LEU A 575 28.85 46.25 -84.25
C LEU A 575 27.54 46.78 -83.67
N GLN A 576 27.09 47.94 -84.15
CA GLN A 576 25.81 48.53 -83.76
C GLN A 576 24.62 47.69 -84.25
N PHE A 577 24.71 47.06 -85.42
CA PHE A 577 23.70 46.13 -85.92
C PHE A 577 23.51 44.90 -85.01
N PHE A 578 24.57 44.33 -84.45
CA PHE A 578 24.42 43.19 -83.53
C PHE A 578 24.00 43.59 -82.11
N LEU A 579 24.33 44.80 -81.67
CA LEU A 579 24.05 45.27 -80.30
C LEU A 579 22.70 45.98 -80.14
N GLN A 580 22.08 46.47 -81.20
CA GLN A 580 20.79 47.17 -81.12
C GLN A 580 19.57 46.25 -81.23
N ASP A 581 18.41 46.76 -80.85
CA ASP A 581 17.10 46.12 -80.87
C ASP A 581 16.57 45.87 -82.28
N ALA A 582 15.65 44.90 -82.41
CA ALA A 582 15.25 44.33 -83.69
C ALA A 582 14.66 45.33 -84.70
N SER A 583 14.03 46.40 -84.22
CA SER A 583 13.50 47.52 -85.02
C SER A 583 14.60 48.38 -85.61
N THR A 584 15.63 48.70 -84.82
CA THR A 584 16.75 49.53 -85.24
C THR A 584 17.66 48.77 -86.23
N ARG A 585 17.76 47.44 -86.10
CA ARG A 585 18.45 46.57 -87.08
C ARG A 585 17.87 46.69 -88.48
N ASP A 586 16.54 46.71 -88.61
CA ASP A 586 15.88 46.77 -89.92
C ASP A 586 16.18 48.10 -90.64
N SER A 587 16.34 49.19 -89.89
CA SER A 587 16.73 50.49 -90.43
C SER A 587 18.21 50.58 -90.85
N LEU A 588 19.08 49.72 -90.31
CA LEU A 588 20.52 49.71 -90.57
C LEU A 588 20.93 48.83 -91.75
N ILE A 589 20.08 47.90 -92.20
CA ILE A 589 20.35 47.01 -93.34
C ILE A 589 20.57 47.79 -94.65
N PRO A 590 19.72 48.76 -95.02
CA PRO A 590 19.96 49.55 -96.22
C PRO A 590 21.26 50.36 -96.13
N VAL A 591 21.60 50.85 -94.93
CA VAL A 591 22.82 51.63 -94.68
C VAL A 591 24.06 50.75 -94.84
N LEU A 592 24.02 49.51 -94.32
CA LEU A 592 25.09 48.51 -94.48
C LEU A 592 25.30 48.12 -95.93
N LEU A 593 24.23 47.82 -96.67
CA LEU A 593 24.33 47.41 -98.06
C LEU A 593 24.77 48.55 -98.98
N LYS A 594 24.35 49.79 -98.69
CA LYS A 594 24.79 50.99 -99.40
C LYS A 594 26.26 51.33 -99.15
N LEU A 595 26.80 50.98 -97.97
CA LEU A 595 28.23 51.08 -97.67
C LEU A 595 29.08 50.04 -98.40
N VAL A 596 28.47 48.96 -98.90
CA VAL A 596 29.13 47.91 -99.71
C VAL A 596 28.85 48.14 -101.21
N GLU A 597 28.32 49.32 -101.57
CA GLU A 597 28.01 49.74 -102.93
C GLU A 597 26.98 48.84 -103.66
N CYS A 598 26.10 48.16 -102.92
CA CYS A 598 24.96 47.46 -103.52
C CYS A 598 24.01 48.45 -104.21
N ASP A 599 23.45 48.05 -105.34
CA ASP A 599 22.49 48.88 -106.05
C ASP A 599 21.12 48.89 -105.33
N ASP A 600 20.28 49.91 -105.59
CA ASP A 600 19.00 50.05 -104.88
C ASP A 600 18.06 48.85 -105.13
N LYS A 601 18.27 48.07 -106.20
CA LYS A 601 17.47 46.85 -106.49
C LYS A 601 17.92 45.68 -105.62
N GLU A 602 19.22 45.48 -105.47
CA GLU A 602 19.83 44.48 -104.58
C GLU A 602 19.47 44.76 -103.12
N ILE A 603 19.46 46.03 -102.71
CA ILE A 603 19.03 46.44 -101.36
C ILE A 603 17.57 46.04 -101.11
N GLN A 604 16.67 46.26 -102.06
CA GLN A 604 15.27 45.85 -101.90
C GLN A 604 15.07 44.34 -101.86
N VAL A 605 15.85 43.59 -102.65
CA VAL A 605 15.81 42.12 -102.63
C VAL A 605 16.31 41.60 -101.27
N ALA A 606 17.38 42.18 -100.73
CA ALA A 606 17.92 41.82 -99.43
C ALA A 606 16.96 42.14 -98.28
N LEU A 607 16.30 43.31 -98.30
CA LEU A 607 15.27 43.67 -97.32
C LEU A 607 14.06 42.71 -97.37
N ARG A 608 13.63 42.30 -98.57
CA ARG A 608 12.54 41.33 -98.72
C ARG A 608 12.94 39.98 -98.13
N LYS A 609 14.11 39.45 -98.50
CA LYS A 609 14.63 38.20 -97.93
C LYS A 609 14.83 38.25 -96.42
N TRP A 610 15.25 39.40 -95.89
CA TRP A 610 15.40 39.58 -94.46
C TRP A 610 14.06 39.55 -93.73
N ALA A 611 13.04 40.23 -94.25
CA ALA A 611 11.67 40.19 -93.73
C ALA A 611 11.09 38.76 -93.77
N ASP A 612 11.29 38.05 -94.88
CA ASP A 612 10.85 36.66 -95.06
C ASP A 612 11.54 35.72 -94.04
N SER A 613 12.83 35.94 -93.77
CA SER A 613 13.58 35.15 -92.77
C SER A 613 13.06 35.33 -91.35
N LYS A 614 12.59 36.55 -90.98
CA LYS A 614 12.01 36.81 -89.65
C LYS A 614 10.66 36.13 -89.46
N GLN A 615 9.87 35.92 -90.53
CA GLN A 615 8.63 35.15 -90.44
C GLN A 615 8.87 33.66 -90.20
N ILE A 616 9.96 33.10 -90.73
CA ILE A 616 10.29 31.68 -90.58
C ILE A 616 10.77 31.36 -89.15
N VAL A 617 11.53 32.28 -88.53
CA VAL A 617 12.07 32.08 -87.17
C VAL A 617 11.01 32.24 -86.07
N ASN A 618 9.94 33.01 -86.28
CA ASN A 618 8.84 33.12 -85.31
C ASN A 618 7.85 31.93 -85.33
N ASN A 619 7.94 31.02 -86.31
CA ASN A 619 7.12 29.79 -86.37
C ASN A 619 7.90 28.51 -86.06
N SER A 620 9.19 28.61 -85.72
CA SER A 620 10.02 27.47 -85.29
C SER A 620 10.38 27.61 -83.82
N LEU A 621 9.48 27.10 -82.97
CA LEU A 621 9.69 26.85 -81.55
C LEU A 621 11.00 26.07 -81.33
N TRP A 622 12.01 26.72 -80.77
CA TRP A 622 13.11 26.05 -80.07
C TRP A 622 12.71 25.93 -78.60
N PRO A 623 12.58 24.72 -78.02
CA PRO A 623 12.37 24.55 -76.59
C PRO A 623 13.74 24.54 -75.89
N PHE A 624 14.02 25.63 -75.18
CA PHE A 624 14.90 25.63 -74.00
C PHE A 624 14.05 26.06 -72.81
#